data_AF-A0ABD5N3K7-F1
#
_entry.id   AF-A0ABD5N3K7-F1
#
_cell.length_a   1.000
_cell.length_b   1.000
_cell.length_c   1.000
_cell.angle_alpha   90.00
_cell.angle_beta   90.00
_cell.angle_gamma   90.00
#
_symmetry.space_group_name_H-M   'P 1'
#
loop_
_entity.id
_entity.type
_entity.pdbx_description
1 polymer ?
#
loop_
_entity_poly.entity_id
_entity_poly.type
_entity_poly.pdbx_seq_one_letter_code
_entity_poly.pdbx_strand_id
1 'polypeptide(L)'
;MSETRNIGFWILIVIGILLTIMFLVGQTLALFNYDLTVSLGMQESEEEVGKVGIAWAKGFAFGDSIFYIPLLLAGIIGLLKRKKWGIYTMFGSLAITVYWPIVSLFAIFIERTEITLTPDKYISYSIILPLIAIYGLWGMWYLYKHKNKLVE
;
A
#
# COMPACT_ATOMS: atom_id res chain seq x y z
N MET A 1 -7.67 -33.76 5.32
CA MET A 1 -8.69 -32.74 5.00
C MET A 1 -8.00 -31.40 4.88
N SER A 2 -7.98 -30.81 3.68
CA SER A 2 -7.42 -29.47 3.47
C SER A 2 -8.19 -28.48 4.34
N GLU A 3 -7.55 -27.84 5.32
CA GLU A 3 -8.19 -26.71 6.00
C GLU A 3 -8.59 -25.68 4.94
N THR A 4 -9.90 -25.44 4.85
CA THR A 4 -10.49 -24.51 3.90
C THR A 4 -10.02 -23.10 4.23
N ARG A 5 -9.55 -22.37 3.20
CA ARG A 5 -9.23 -20.93 3.31
C ARG A 5 -10.42 -20.21 3.92
N ASN A 6 -10.22 -19.67 5.13
CA ASN A 6 -11.27 -18.98 5.86
C ASN A 6 -11.54 -17.58 5.26
N ILE A 7 -12.57 -16.91 5.75
CA ILE A 7 -12.96 -15.57 5.27
C ILE A 7 -11.80 -14.57 5.39
N GLY A 8 -11.03 -14.62 6.49
CA GLY A 8 -9.88 -13.74 6.69
C GLY A 8 -8.80 -13.88 5.61
N PHE A 9 -8.57 -15.10 5.11
CA PHE A 9 -7.67 -15.33 3.98
C PHE A 9 -8.14 -14.55 2.74
N TRP A 10 -9.42 -14.67 2.41
CA TRP A 10 -9.97 -14.03 1.21
C TRP A 10 -10.04 -12.51 1.34
N ILE A 11 -10.34 -11.98 2.53
CA ILE A 11 -10.24 -10.53 2.80
C ILE A 11 -8.81 -10.05 2.53
N LEU A 12 -7.80 -10.74 3.07
CA LEU A 12 -6.39 -10.41 2.85
C LEU A 12 -6.02 -10.42 1.36
N ILE A 13 -6.44 -11.45 0.62
CA ILE A 13 -6.12 -11.55 -0.81
C ILE A 13 -6.85 -10.48 -1.64
N VAL A 14 -8.15 -10.29 -1.43
CA VAL A 14 -8.95 -9.35 -2.23
C VAL A 14 -8.45 -7.92 -2.01
N ILE A 15 -8.24 -7.50 -0.77
CA ILE A 15 -7.71 -6.16 -0.50
C ILE A 15 -6.29 -6.02 -1.05
N GLY A 16 -5.44 -7.04 -0.93
CA GLY A 16 -4.11 -7.04 -1.53
C GLY A 16 -4.12 -6.87 -3.05
N ILE A 17 -5.05 -7.51 -3.76
CA ILE A 17 -5.23 -7.36 -5.20
C ILE A 17 -5.70 -5.93 -5.53
N LEU A 18 -6.67 -5.40 -4.80
CA LEU A 18 -7.16 -4.03 -5.01
C LEU A 18 -6.04 -3.00 -4.81
N LEU A 19 -5.25 -3.14 -3.73
CA LEU A 19 -4.07 -2.31 -3.49
C LEU A 19 -3.05 -2.43 -4.61
N THR A 20 -2.81 -3.65 -5.11
CA THR A 20 -1.88 -3.86 -6.23
C THR A 20 -2.32 -3.10 -7.49
N ILE A 21 -3.60 -3.19 -7.86
CA ILE A 21 -4.13 -2.45 -9.02
C ILE A 21 -4.01 -0.95 -8.78
N MET A 22 -4.40 -0.47 -7.59
CA MET A 22 -4.28 0.93 -7.22
C MET A 22 -2.83 1.43 -7.31
N PHE A 23 -1.84 0.69 -6.83
CA PHE A 23 -0.44 1.09 -6.90
C PHE A 23 0.14 1.00 -8.31
N LEU A 24 -0.28 0.04 -9.13
CA LEU A 24 0.12 0.02 -10.55
C LEU A 24 -0.36 1.30 -11.26
N VAL A 25 -1.59 1.73 -11.01
CA VAL A 25 -2.14 2.95 -11.60
C VAL A 25 -1.57 4.22 -10.97
N GLY A 26 -1.42 4.26 -9.64
CA GLY A 26 -0.98 5.46 -8.93
C GLY A 26 0.53 5.66 -8.91
N GLN A 27 1.30 4.60 -8.68
CA GLN A 27 2.75 4.67 -8.52
C GLN A 27 3.48 4.41 -9.84
N THR A 28 3.21 3.27 -10.50
CA THR A 28 3.94 2.94 -11.72
C THR A 28 3.66 3.94 -12.84
N LEU A 29 2.42 4.40 -13.00
CA LEU A 29 2.12 5.44 -13.99
C LEU A 29 2.75 6.80 -13.65
N ALA A 30 2.86 7.17 -12.37
CA ALA A 30 3.45 8.44 -11.93
C ALA A 30 4.94 8.56 -12.30
N LEU A 31 5.64 7.44 -12.47
CA LEU A 31 7.01 7.41 -12.97
C LEU A 31 7.12 7.84 -14.43
N PHE A 32 6.13 7.50 -15.25
CA PHE A 32 6.15 7.77 -16.68
C PHE A 32 5.40 9.06 -17.03
N ASN A 33 4.30 9.33 -16.32
CA ASN A 33 3.43 10.49 -16.55
C ASN A 33 2.78 10.94 -15.23
N TYR A 34 3.53 11.75 -14.49
CA TYR A 34 3.09 12.30 -13.20
C TYR A 34 1.85 13.18 -13.34
N ASP A 35 1.80 14.04 -14.36
CA ASP A 35 0.67 14.95 -14.60
C ASP A 35 -0.63 14.20 -14.85
N LEU A 36 -0.56 13.07 -15.58
CA LEU A 36 -1.72 12.18 -15.75
C LEU A 36 -2.18 11.62 -14.41
N THR A 37 -1.28 11.13 -13.56
CA THR A 37 -1.67 10.62 -12.24
C THR A 37 -2.25 11.69 -11.31
N VAL A 38 -1.77 12.94 -11.41
CA VAL A 38 -2.37 14.09 -10.72
C VAL A 38 -3.78 14.34 -11.25
N SER A 39 -3.99 14.32 -12.57
CA SER A 39 -5.32 14.51 -13.18
C SER A 39 -6.33 13.41 -12.82
N LEU A 40 -5.85 12.20 -12.53
CA LEU A 40 -6.66 11.08 -12.04
C LEU A 40 -6.93 11.15 -10.52
N GLY A 41 -6.37 12.15 -9.83
CA GLY A 41 -6.49 12.30 -8.37
C GLY A 41 -5.67 11.30 -7.55
N MET A 42 -4.69 10.64 -8.18
CA MET A 42 -3.87 9.59 -7.57
C MET A 42 -2.54 10.11 -6.99
N GLN A 43 -2.16 11.34 -7.34
CA GLN A 43 -0.96 12.03 -6.86
C GLN A 43 -1.26 13.51 -6.61
N GLU A 44 -0.38 14.18 -5.90
CA GLU A 44 -0.45 15.59 -5.54
C GLU A 44 0.27 16.48 -6.55
N SER A 45 -0.30 17.66 -6.75
CA SER A 45 0.24 18.70 -7.64
C SER A 45 1.43 19.44 -7.03
N GLU A 46 2.17 20.19 -7.85
CA GLU A 46 3.26 21.03 -7.37
C GLU A 46 2.75 22.13 -6.42
N GLU A 47 1.55 22.66 -6.65
CA GLU A 47 0.97 23.65 -5.74
C GLU A 47 0.71 23.06 -4.33
N GLU A 48 0.35 21.78 -4.25
CA GLU A 48 0.00 21.13 -2.99
C GLU A 48 1.22 20.69 -2.17
N VAL A 49 2.30 20.22 -2.81
CA VAL A 49 3.45 19.60 -2.12
C VAL A 49 4.82 20.17 -2.52
N GLY A 50 4.86 21.10 -3.46
CA GLY A 50 6.10 21.70 -3.98
C GLY A 50 6.98 20.73 -4.77
N LYS A 51 8.06 21.26 -5.35
CA LYS A 51 9.02 20.47 -6.15
C LYS A 51 9.69 19.35 -5.37
N VAL A 52 10.00 19.61 -4.10
CA VAL A 52 10.60 18.60 -3.21
C VAL A 52 9.59 17.50 -2.93
N GLY A 53 8.33 17.82 -2.66
CA GLY A 53 7.27 16.82 -2.48
C GLY A 53 7.07 15.94 -3.71
N ILE A 54 7.06 16.53 -4.92
CA ILE A 54 7.01 15.76 -6.18
C ILE A 54 8.23 14.82 -6.30
N ALA A 55 9.43 15.28 -5.96
CA ALA A 55 10.63 14.45 -6.00
C ALA A 55 10.51 13.24 -5.05
N TRP A 56 9.97 13.44 -3.85
CA TRP A 56 9.67 12.36 -2.92
C TRP A 56 8.60 11.41 -3.44
N ALA A 57 7.49 11.94 -3.97
CA ALA A 57 6.42 11.14 -4.56
C ALA A 57 6.93 10.25 -5.70
N LYS A 58 7.77 10.79 -6.60
CA LYS A 58 8.45 10.00 -7.64
C LYS A 58 9.43 8.99 -7.08
N GLY A 59 10.12 9.31 -5.99
CA GLY A 59 11.00 8.38 -5.28
C GLY A 59 10.24 7.19 -4.68
N PHE A 60 9.12 7.45 -4.01
CA PHE A 60 8.20 6.40 -3.54
C PHE A 60 7.64 5.60 -4.70
N ALA A 61 7.18 6.26 -5.77
CA ALA A 61 6.67 5.61 -6.96
C ALA A 61 7.69 4.62 -7.57
N PHE A 62 8.96 5.00 -7.56
CA PHE A 62 10.05 4.16 -8.05
C PHE A 62 10.25 2.95 -7.14
N GLY A 63 10.44 3.19 -5.83
CA GLY A 63 10.60 2.13 -4.83
C GLY A 63 9.43 1.15 -4.83
N ASP A 64 8.21 1.66 -4.95
CA ASP A 64 7.01 0.84 -4.99
C ASP A 64 6.96 -0.02 -6.24
N SER A 65 7.27 0.55 -7.41
CA SER A 65 7.21 -0.14 -8.69
C SER A 65 8.24 -1.26 -8.80
N ILE A 66 9.45 -1.09 -8.25
CA ILE A 66 10.52 -2.09 -8.36
C ILE A 66 10.56 -3.07 -7.18
N PHE A 67 9.97 -2.71 -6.04
CA PHE A 67 10.09 -3.51 -4.81
C PHE A 67 8.75 -3.84 -4.19
N TYR A 68 7.97 -2.85 -3.75
CA TYR A 68 6.75 -3.13 -2.98
C TYR A 68 5.70 -3.88 -3.78
N ILE A 69 5.37 -3.44 -5.00
CA ILE A 69 4.38 -4.07 -5.87
C ILE A 69 4.81 -5.52 -6.23
N PRO A 70 6.06 -5.79 -6.70
CA PRO A 70 6.52 -7.15 -6.88
C PRO A 70 6.45 -8.02 -5.62
N LEU A 71 6.80 -7.46 -4.45
CA LEU A 71 6.74 -8.17 -3.18
C LEU A 71 5.29 -8.54 -2.79
N LEU A 72 4.36 -7.62 -2.99
CA LEU A 72 2.93 -7.83 -2.74
C LEU A 72 2.35 -8.89 -3.70
N LEU A 73 2.68 -8.81 -4.99
CA LEU A 73 2.30 -9.81 -5.99
C LEU A 73 2.85 -11.20 -5.63
N ALA A 74 4.12 -11.27 -5.25
CA ALA A 74 4.73 -12.50 -4.76
C ALA A 74 3.96 -13.03 -3.54
N GLY A 75 3.66 -12.19 -2.56
CA GLY A 75 2.85 -12.55 -1.38
C GLY A 75 1.51 -13.18 -1.75
N ILE A 76 0.75 -12.51 -2.62
CA ILE A 76 -0.54 -12.98 -3.11
C ILE A 76 -0.41 -14.33 -3.82
N ILE A 77 0.51 -14.44 -4.80
CA ILE A 77 0.71 -15.66 -5.59
C ILE A 77 1.18 -16.81 -4.69
N GLY A 78 2.12 -16.56 -3.79
CA GLY A 78 2.68 -17.56 -2.89
C GLY A 78 1.62 -18.10 -1.93
N LEU A 79 0.79 -17.24 -1.34
CA LEU A 79 -0.34 -17.64 -0.49
C LEU A 79 -1.42 -18.40 -1.29
N LEU A 80 -1.73 -17.96 -2.51
CA LEU A 80 -2.63 -18.66 -3.43
C LEU A 80 -2.09 -20.04 -3.86
N LYS A 81 -0.76 -20.23 -3.89
CA LYS A 81 -0.10 -21.51 -4.18
C LYS A 81 0.31 -22.30 -2.92
N ARG A 82 -0.10 -21.86 -1.72
CA ARG A 82 0.24 -22.47 -0.42
C ARG A 82 1.75 -22.63 -0.19
N LYS A 83 2.57 -21.69 -0.67
CA LYS A 83 4.03 -21.73 -0.51
C LYS A 83 4.49 -20.91 0.69
N LYS A 84 5.43 -21.47 1.46
CA LYS A 84 6.04 -20.82 2.66
C LYS A 84 6.57 -19.41 2.37
N TRP A 85 7.23 -19.21 1.22
CA TRP A 85 7.74 -17.90 0.81
C TRP A 85 6.63 -16.85 0.64
N GLY A 86 5.38 -17.27 0.33
CA GLY A 86 4.22 -16.38 0.23
C GLY A 86 3.87 -15.71 1.56
N ILE A 87 4.06 -16.40 2.69
CA ILE A 87 3.84 -15.81 4.01
C ILE A 87 4.83 -14.68 4.26
N TYR A 88 6.12 -14.93 4.03
CA TYR A 88 7.16 -13.93 4.32
C TYR A 88 7.08 -12.73 3.39
N THR A 89 6.83 -12.96 2.10
CA THR A 89 6.66 -11.88 1.11
C THR A 89 5.41 -11.05 1.40
N MET A 90 4.26 -11.68 1.70
CA MET A 90 3.06 -10.95 2.10
C MET A 90 3.25 -10.21 3.43
N PHE A 91 3.93 -10.80 4.41
CA PHE A 91 4.21 -10.11 5.67
C PHE A 91 5.07 -8.87 5.44
N GLY A 92 6.12 -8.98 4.61
CA GLY A 92 6.96 -7.84 4.24
C GLY A 92 6.18 -6.75 3.50
N SER A 93 5.30 -7.12 2.55
CA SER A 93 4.45 -6.15 1.87
C SER A 93 3.49 -5.46 2.85
N LEU A 94 2.87 -6.19 3.78
CA LEU A 94 2.00 -5.62 4.80
C LEU A 94 2.74 -4.68 5.76
N ALA A 95 4.00 -4.97 6.09
CA ALA A 95 4.83 -4.06 6.89
C ALA A 95 5.04 -2.72 6.16
N ILE A 96 5.29 -2.75 4.84
CA ILE A 96 5.34 -1.54 4.02
C ILE A 96 3.96 -0.86 4.02
N THR A 97 2.87 -1.62 3.85
CA THR A 97 1.48 -1.12 3.93
C THR A 97 1.17 -0.40 5.24
N VAL A 98 1.84 -0.72 6.34
CA VAL A 98 1.71 0.02 7.62
C VAL A 98 2.61 1.25 7.66
N TYR A 99 3.84 1.12 7.17
CA TYR A 99 4.85 2.16 7.27
C TYR A 99 4.49 3.42 6.47
N TRP A 100 4.19 3.29 5.17
CA TRP A 100 4.03 4.45 4.30
C TRP A 100 2.81 5.35 4.66
N PRO A 101 1.64 4.82 5.07
CA PRO A 101 0.53 5.68 5.47
C PRO A 101 0.85 6.45 6.75
N ILE A 102 1.55 5.83 7.70
CA ILE A 102 1.95 6.48 8.96
C ILE A 102 2.93 7.63 8.67
N VAL A 103 3.94 7.39 7.82
CA VAL A 103 4.89 8.44 7.42
C VAL A 103 4.16 9.60 6.74
N SER A 104 3.24 9.31 5.82
CA SER A 104 2.48 10.33 5.09
C SER A 104 1.58 11.14 6.02
N LEU A 105 0.85 10.48 6.91
CA LEU A 105 0.02 11.14 7.93
C LEU A 105 0.85 12.02 8.86
N PHE A 106 2.01 11.54 9.28
CA PHE A 106 2.88 12.31 10.16
C PHE A 106 3.46 13.53 9.44
N ALA A 107 3.90 13.39 8.18
CA ALA A 107 4.39 14.50 7.35
C ALA A 107 3.34 15.61 7.21
N ILE A 108 2.10 15.23 6.85
CA ILE A 108 0.97 16.16 6.76
C ILE A 108 0.67 16.81 8.11
N PHE A 109 0.79 16.05 9.21
CA PHE A 109 0.56 16.57 10.54
C PHE A 109 1.57 17.67 10.94
N ILE A 110 2.85 17.49 10.62
CA ILE A 110 3.93 18.41 11.03
C ILE A 110 4.06 19.63 10.11
N GLU A 111 3.82 19.50 8.81
CA GLU A 111 4.05 20.57 7.82
C GLU A 111 2.75 21.01 7.12
N ARG A 112 1.74 21.39 7.90
CA ARG A 112 0.43 21.83 7.37
C ARG A 112 0.46 23.15 6.58
N THR A 113 1.52 23.94 6.75
CA THR A 113 1.69 25.23 6.06
C THR A 113 2.31 25.06 4.67
N GLU A 114 3.21 24.09 4.52
CA GLU A 114 3.88 23.80 3.25
C GLU A 114 3.12 22.74 2.44
N ILE A 115 2.48 21.77 3.10
CA ILE A 115 1.63 20.76 2.47
C ILE A 115 0.18 21.28 2.45
N THR A 116 -0.20 21.93 1.36
CA THR A 116 -1.47 22.66 1.24
C THR A 116 -2.54 21.84 0.51
N LEU A 117 -2.76 20.61 0.98
CA LEU A 117 -3.79 19.75 0.39
C LEU A 117 -5.17 20.42 0.42
N THR A 118 -5.99 20.08 -0.58
CA THR A 118 -7.41 20.47 -0.56
C THR A 118 -8.13 19.88 0.67
N PRO A 119 -9.18 20.53 1.20
CA PRO A 119 -9.93 20.02 2.35
C PRO A 119 -10.43 18.58 2.18
N ASP A 120 -10.86 18.22 0.97
CA ASP A 120 -11.33 16.87 0.66
C ASP A 120 -10.21 15.83 0.75
N LYS A 121 -8.98 16.18 0.32
CA LYS A 121 -7.80 15.31 0.47
C LYS A 121 -7.40 15.18 1.94
N TYR A 122 -7.44 16.26 2.72
CA TYR A 122 -7.17 16.19 4.17
C TYR A 122 -8.10 15.19 4.88
N ILE A 123 -9.40 15.23 4.57
CA ILE A 123 -10.38 14.30 5.13
C ILE A 123 -10.09 12.88 4.63
N SER A 124 -9.90 12.72 3.33
CA SER A 124 -9.66 11.42 2.69
C SER A 124 -8.42 10.75 3.27
N TYR A 125 -7.32 11.48 3.43
CA TYR A 125 -6.05 10.95 3.95
C TYR A 125 -6.19 10.55 5.41
N SER A 126 -6.86 11.39 6.21
CA SER A 126 -7.10 11.13 7.64
C SER A 126 -7.99 9.91 7.90
N ILE A 127 -8.70 9.41 6.90
CA ILE A 127 -9.57 8.22 7.01
C ILE A 127 -8.93 7.02 6.31
N ILE A 128 -8.53 7.18 5.05
CA ILE A 128 -8.06 6.08 4.20
C ILE A 128 -6.70 5.56 4.69
N LEU A 129 -5.75 6.45 5.00
CA LEU A 129 -4.40 6.04 5.40
C LEU A 129 -4.39 5.24 6.72
N PRO A 130 -5.13 5.64 7.78
CA PRO A 130 -5.26 4.81 8.98
C PRO A 130 -5.93 3.45 8.71
N LEU A 131 -6.96 3.39 7.85
CA LEU A 131 -7.61 2.13 7.51
C LEU A 131 -6.65 1.17 6.79
N ILE A 132 -5.82 1.69 5.88
CA ILE A 132 -4.77 0.90 5.20
C ILE A 132 -3.74 0.40 6.22
N ALA A 133 -3.31 1.23 7.16
CA ALA A 133 -2.37 0.82 8.21
C ALA A 133 -2.99 -0.25 9.14
N ILE A 134 -4.26 -0.10 9.54
CA ILE A 134 -4.98 -1.10 10.32
C ILE A 134 -5.08 -2.43 9.56
N TYR A 135 -5.39 -2.37 8.27
CA TYR A 135 -5.39 -3.56 7.40
C TYR A 135 -4.02 -4.25 7.38
N GLY A 136 -2.93 -3.49 7.22
CA GLY A 136 -1.56 -4.01 7.27
C GLY A 136 -1.25 -4.73 8.58
N LEU A 137 -1.55 -4.09 9.72
CA LEU A 137 -1.37 -4.66 11.06
C LEU A 137 -2.19 -5.94 11.27
N TRP A 138 -3.48 -5.89 10.92
CA TRP A 138 -4.37 -7.03 11.01
C TRP A 138 -3.90 -8.19 10.13
N GLY A 139 -3.48 -7.92 8.89
CA GLY A 139 -2.96 -8.92 7.97
C GLY A 139 -1.72 -9.61 8.50
N MET A 140 -0.78 -8.85 9.08
CA MET A 140 0.44 -9.40 9.70
C MET A 140 0.08 -10.32 10.89
N TRP A 141 -0.82 -9.87 11.77
CA TRP A 141 -1.33 -10.68 12.87
C TRP A 141 -2.03 -11.97 12.38
N TYR A 142 -2.87 -11.85 11.35
CA TYR A 142 -3.57 -12.97 10.74
C TYR A 142 -2.59 -14.03 10.21
N LEU A 143 -1.58 -13.61 9.43
CA LEU A 143 -0.55 -14.50 8.90
C LEU A 143 0.23 -15.18 10.02
N TYR A 144 0.63 -14.43 11.05
CA TYR A 144 1.36 -14.97 12.19
C TYR A 144 0.56 -16.08 12.90
N LYS A 145 -0.74 -15.87 13.14
CA LYS A 145 -1.61 -16.83 13.82
C LYS A 145 -1.94 -18.06 12.98
N HIS A 146 -2.04 -17.92 11.66
CA HIS A 146 -2.54 -18.99 10.77
C HIS A 146 -1.46 -19.61 9.89
N LYS A 147 -0.18 -19.23 10.03
CA LYS A 147 0.92 -19.66 9.15
C LYS A 147 0.93 -21.15 8.81
N ASN A 148 0.75 -22.04 9.80
CA ASN A 148 0.82 -23.50 9.60
C ASN A 148 -0.34 -24.06 8.78
N LYS A 149 -1.45 -23.32 8.68
CA LYS A 149 -2.68 -23.72 7.97
C LYS A 149 -2.72 -23.17 6.54
N LEU A 150 -1.88 -22.17 6.25
CA LEU A 150 -1.87 -21.45 4.98
C LEU A 150 -0.90 -22.05 3.95
N VAL A 151 0.04 -22.87 4.39
CA VAL A 151 1.12 -23.41 3.54
C VAL A 151 1.31 -24.90 3.80
N GLU A 152 1.76 -25.59 2.75
CA GLU A 152 2.13 -27.01 2.76
C GLU A 152 3.65 -27.16 2.83
#